data_AF-A0A6G7ZTZ7-F1
#
_entry.id   AF-A0A6G7ZTZ7-F1
#
_cell.length_a   1.000
_cell.length_b   1.000
_cell.length_c   1.000
_cell.angle_alpha   90.00
_cell.angle_beta   90.00
_cell.angle_gamma   90.00
#
_symmetry.space_group_name_H-M   'P 1'
#
loop_
_entity.id
_entity.type
_entity.pdbx_description
1 polymer ?
#
loop_
_entity_poly.entity_id
_entity_poly.type
_entity_poly.pdbx_seq_one_letter_code
_entity_poly.pdbx_strand_id
1 'polypeptide(L)'
;MAIGESMGNGEAINSVQHFDSIEDVLVVLQREVVADEMRNLFRLDGIEYLWTSDGTMIPSITSDFVSPYLYRGQTARHRPCLPSVFRGLSAVDHPQKLTPAERARCFVDRVKLEEFTLALEMHPASRYAREIGLRVHPYALAQHYELPTDRIDLTQDHAVAAFFATNSCKNGVWLPERDGIGIVYRLHRNSFSEHYPDNLVCIGKQALPRPGEQKAYAFTLPLGFDFERFPMDIYTFQQVESCGQRLNDHFKGGDSLFPPDVMAEVANTIKAATTLSRQVVTRILGLDKSPPLPATKALEMNETFLRMHSSVHVSDREPIAMNSSQRKRAQASVKRMRRTFLKGVGALAVRKVKPGEFAR
;
A
#
# COMPACT_ATOMS: atom_id res chain seq x y z
N MET A 1 11.65 -10.62 -16.10
CA MET A 1 12.83 -10.24 -16.90
C MET A 1 12.73 -8.74 -17.13
N ALA A 2 13.59 -7.85 -16.66
CA ALA A 2 14.81 -7.91 -15.86
C ALA A 2 14.73 -6.75 -14.86
N ILE A 3 14.74 -7.04 -13.55
CA ILE A 3 14.66 -6.03 -12.48
C ILE A 3 15.97 -6.01 -11.67
N GLY A 4 16.83 -7.02 -11.87
CA GLY A 4 18.08 -7.20 -11.12
C GLY A 4 19.28 -6.46 -11.71
N GLU A 5 19.22 -5.99 -12.96
CA GLU A 5 20.40 -5.40 -13.62
C GLU A 5 20.50 -3.87 -13.47
N SER A 6 19.44 -3.16 -13.10
CA SER A 6 19.48 -1.69 -12.91
C SER A 6 19.68 -1.24 -11.46
N MET A 7 19.59 -2.14 -10.48
CA MET A 7 19.81 -1.79 -9.07
C MET A 7 21.27 -2.04 -8.71
N GLY A 8 22.13 -1.05 -9.00
CA GLY A 8 23.57 -1.10 -8.73
C GLY A 8 23.90 -1.52 -7.29
N ASN A 9 24.99 -2.27 -7.12
CA ASN A 9 25.49 -2.78 -5.84
C ASN A 9 26.13 -1.70 -4.93
N GLY A 10 25.79 -0.43 -5.10
CA GLY A 10 26.23 0.62 -4.19
C GLY A 10 25.37 0.60 -2.92
N GLU A 11 26.00 0.55 -1.74
CA GLU A 11 25.31 0.90 -0.50
C GLU A 11 24.93 2.37 -0.55
N ALA A 12 23.63 2.69 -0.54
CA ALA A 12 23.21 4.07 -0.36
C ALA A 12 23.66 4.56 1.02
N ILE A 13 24.35 5.70 1.08
CA ILE A 13 24.69 6.35 2.34
C ILE A 13 23.43 7.01 2.87
N ASN A 14 22.72 6.33 3.76
CA ASN A 14 21.57 6.90 4.46
C ASN A 14 22.03 7.80 5.59
N SER A 15 21.42 8.98 5.71
CA SER A 15 21.61 9.81 6.90
C SER A 15 20.81 9.17 8.05
N VAL A 16 21.48 8.86 9.17
CA VAL A 16 20.82 8.37 10.38
C VAL A 16 20.95 9.45 11.44
N GLN A 17 19.80 9.91 11.94
CA GLN A 17 19.72 10.95 12.96
C GLN A 17 18.94 10.42 14.16
N HIS A 18 19.36 10.82 15.36
CA HIS A 18 18.81 10.36 16.63
C HIS A 18 18.18 11.54 17.37
N PHE A 19 16.98 11.34 17.90
CA PHE A 19 16.18 12.35 18.59
C PHE A 19 15.67 11.81 19.92
N ASP A 20 15.35 12.73 20.84
CA ASP A 20 14.80 12.36 22.15
C ASP A 20 13.33 11.96 22.06
N SER A 21 12.58 12.49 21.08
CA SER A 21 11.16 12.17 20.89
C SER A 21 10.71 12.28 19.43
N ILE A 22 9.51 11.75 19.15
CA ILE A 22 8.83 11.98 17.86
C ILE A 22 8.50 13.45 17.62
N GLU A 23 8.36 14.27 18.67
CA GLU A 23 8.05 15.70 18.49
C GLU A 23 9.22 16.45 17.88
N ASP A 24 10.44 16.12 18.30
CA ASP A 24 11.66 16.71 17.73
C ASP A 24 11.81 16.33 16.25
N VAL A 25 11.49 15.06 15.91
CA VAL A 25 11.43 14.61 14.51
C VAL A 25 10.39 15.43 13.75
N LEU A 26 9.18 15.58 14.27
CA LEU A 26 8.11 16.35 13.63
C LEU A 26 8.48 17.82 13.39
N VAL A 27 9.21 18.45 14.32
CA VAL A 27 9.72 19.82 14.15
C VAL A 27 10.65 19.92 12.94
N VAL A 28 11.56 18.95 12.76
CA VAL A 28 12.45 18.89 11.58
C VAL A 28 11.64 18.69 10.30
N LEU A 29 10.73 17.70 10.29
CA LEU A 29 9.94 17.38 9.11
C LEU A 29 9.03 18.53 8.67
N GLN A 30 8.48 19.31 9.61
CA GLN A 30 7.61 20.45 9.30
C GLN A 30 8.37 21.67 8.77
N ARG A 31 9.56 21.96 9.33
CA ARG A 31 10.38 23.10 8.89
C ARG A 31 10.82 22.95 7.43
N GLU A 32 11.10 21.73 7.00
CA GLU A 32 11.60 21.44 5.65
C GLU A 32 10.48 21.29 4.59
N VAL A 33 9.21 21.29 5.01
CA VAL A 33 8.03 21.34 4.12
C VAL A 33 7.61 22.79 3.80
N VAL A 34 8.23 23.77 4.47
CA VAL A 34 7.93 25.20 4.30
C VAL A 34 9.17 25.97 3.86
N ALA A 35 9.54 25.78 2.61
CA ALA A 35 10.24 26.78 1.81
C ALA A 35 10.10 26.41 0.35
N ASP A 36 9.02 26.83 -0.33
CA ASP A 36 9.14 26.94 -1.78
C ASP A 36 8.21 27.99 -2.39
N GLU A 37 8.83 28.86 -3.17
CA GLU A 37 8.26 29.97 -3.94
C GLU A 37 7.22 29.48 -4.97
N MET A 38 7.14 28.17 -5.20
CA MET A 38 6.17 27.48 -6.07
C MET A 38 4.71 27.66 -5.68
N ARG A 39 4.37 27.82 -4.38
CA ARG A 39 2.97 28.06 -3.95
C ARG A 39 2.40 29.36 -4.54
N ASN A 40 3.25 30.32 -4.87
CA ASN A 40 2.84 31.61 -5.43
C ASN A 40 2.68 31.60 -6.97
N LEU A 41 3.33 30.67 -7.68
CA LEU A 41 3.30 30.63 -9.15
C LEU A 41 2.05 29.97 -9.74
N PHE A 42 1.39 29.08 -8.99
CA PHE A 42 0.24 28.32 -9.47
C PHE A 42 -0.92 28.44 -8.49
N ARG A 43 -1.60 29.59 -8.43
CA ARG A 43 -2.82 29.76 -7.63
C ARG A 43 -3.98 28.93 -8.21
N LEU A 44 -4.09 27.70 -7.74
CA LEU A 44 -5.27 26.84 -7.90
C LEU A 44 -5.97 26.73 -6.53
N ASP A 45 -6.50 27.86 -6.06
CA ASP A 45 -7.17 27.95 -4.76
C ASP A 45 -8.35 26.96 -4.70
N GLY A 46 -8.39 26.15 -3.64
CA GLY A 46 -9.44 25.15 -3.42
C GLY A 46 -9.28 23.83 -4.20
N ILE A 47 -8.19 23.65 -4.95
CA ILE A 47 -7.86 22.38 -5.61
C ILE A 47 -6.85 21.62 -4.74
N GLU A 48 -7.29 20.54 -4.09
CA GLU A 48 -6.48 19.69 -3.21
C GLU A 48 -5.85 18.50 -3.97
N TYR A 49 -6.51 18.01 -5.02
CA TYR A 49 -6.08 16.87 -5.85
C TYR A 49 -6.18 17.21 -7.33
N LEU A 50 -5.31 16.59 -8.12
CA LEU A 50 -5.27 16.68 -9.58
C LEU A 50 -5.44 15.30 -10.20
N TRP A 51 -6.26 15.24 -11.23
CA TRP A 51 -6.33 14.08 -12.13
C TRP A 51 -5.14 14.10 -13.11
N THR A 52 -4.37 13.02 -13.16
CA THR A 52 -3.30 12.82 -14.13
C THR A 52 -3.82 12.15 -15.40
N SER A 53 -3.05 12.24 -16.48
CA SER A 53 -3.45 11.67 -17.79
C SER A 53 -3.60 10.14 -17.79
N ASP A 54 -3.00 9.42 -16.85
CA ASP A 54 -3.10 7.97 -16.69
C ASP A 54 -4.24 7.53 -15.76
N GLY A 55 -5.08 8.47 -15.31
CA GLY A 55 -6.25 8.20 -14.48
C GLY A 55 -5.96 8.14 -12.97
N THR A 56 -4.73 8.48 -12.56
CA THR A 56 -4.31 8.55 -11.16
C THR A 56 -4.70 9.90 -10.56
N MET A 57 -5.02 9.92 -9.26
CA MET A 57 -5.21 11.17 -8.52
C MET A 57 -4.02 11.42 -7.61
N ILE A 58 -3.38 12.58 -7.77
CA ILE A 58 -2.26 13.03 -6.94
C ILE A 58 -2.65 14.32 -6.22
N PRO A 59 -2.07 14.66 -5.05
CA PRO A 59 -2.29 15.97 -4.48
C PRO A 59 -1.83 17.10 -5.42
N SER A 60 -2.62 18.17 -5.50
CA SER A 60 -2.26 19.41 -6.21
C SER A 60 -1.13 20.10 -5.49
N ILE A 61 -0.18 20.72 -6.20
CA ILE A 61 0.94 21.51 -5.60
C ILE A 61 0.49 22.61 -4.63
N THR A 62 -0.76 23.05 -4.73
CA THR A 62 -1.39 24.04 -3.83
C THR A 62 -2.04 23.43 -2.60
N SER A 63 -2.11 22.11 -2.52
CA SER A 63 -2.64 21.39 -1.37
C SER A 63 -1.72 21.59 -0.18
N ASP A 64 -2.30 21.82 0.99
CA ASP A 64 -1.58 21.82 2.28
C ASP A 64 -0.88 20.48 2.56
N PHE A 65 -1.13 19.48 1.72
CA PHE A 65 -0.60 18.12 1.76
C PHE A 65 0.53 17.83 0.75
N VAL A 66 1.06 18.83 0.04
CA VAL A 66 2.21 18.60 -0.86
C VAL A 66 3.52 18.70 -0.12
N SER A 67 4.04 17.52 0.18
CA SER A 67 5.43 17.30 0.53
C SER A 67 6.18 16.82 -0.72
N PRO A 68 7.39 17.33 -1.03
CA PRO A 68 8.27 16.69 -2.02
C PRO A 68 8.78 15.35 -1.50
N TYR A 69 8.56 15.04 -0.22
CA TYR A 69 8.95 13.81 0.43
C TYR A 69 7.80 12.83 0.63
N LEU A 70 8.15 11.54 0.67
CA LEU A 70 7.32 10.46 1.21
C LEU A 70 7.92 9.99 2.53
N TYR A 71 7.07 9.51 3.42
CA TYR A 71 7.41 9.13 4.78
C TYR A 71 6.96 7.70 5.09
N ARG A 72 7.61 7.07 6.06
CA ARG A 72 7.17 5.79 6.64
C ARG A 72 7.50 5.78 8.12
N GLY A 73 6.53 5.44 8.97
CA GLY A 73 6.77 5.20 10.39
C GLY A 73 6.79 3.72 10.74
N GLN A 74 7.64 3.33 11.68
CA GLN A 74 7.59 2.02 12.32
C GLN A 74 7.92 2.15 13.80
N THR A 75 7.31 1.33 14.64
CA THR A 75 7.56 1.32 16.09
C THR A 75 8.94 0.76 16.46
N ALA A 76 9.59 0.08 15.51
CA ALA A 76 10.95 -0.43 15.62
C ALA A 76 11.65 -0.41 14.26
N ARG A 77 12.99 -0.37 14.28
CA ARG A 77 13.81 -0.55 13.08
C ARG A 77 13.93 -2.04 12.74
N HIS A 78 13.53 -2.39 11.52
CA HIS A 78 13.66 -3.76 11.00
C HIS A 78 14.78 -3.82 9.96
N ARG A 79 15.74 -4.72 10.16
CA ARG A 79 16.84 -4.97 9.23
C ARG A 79 16.91 -6.48 8.92
N PRO A 80 16.64 -6.91 7.68
CA PRO A 80 16.21 -6.09 6.55
C PRO A 80 14.79 -5.53 6.71
N CYS A 81 14.51 -4.37 6.11
CA CYS A 81 13.18 -3.77 6.06
C CYS A 81 12.41 -4.34 4.85
N LEU A 82 11.63 -5.39 5.09
CA LEU A 82 10.95 -6.17 4.06
C LEU A 82 9.42 -5.94 4.00
N PRO A 83 8.82 -6.03 2.80
CA PRO A 83 7.37 -6.16 2.62
C PRO A 83 6.78 -7.33 3.42
N SER A 84 5.50 -7.23 3.78
CA SER A 84 4.82 -8.21 4.63
C SER A 84 4.84 -9.64 4.07
N VAL A 85 4.77 -9.81 2.74
CA VAL A 85 4.82 -11.14 2.11
C VAL A 85 6.20 -11.81 2.21
N PHE A 86 7.29 -11.03 2.37
CA PHE A 86 8.66 -11.55 2.44
C PHE A 86 9.21 -11.67 3.86
N ARG A 87 8.53 -11.12 4.87
CA ARG A 87 8.96 -11.22 6.27
C ARG A 87 8.97 -12.68 6.73
N GLY A 88 10.07 -13.10 7.36
CA GLY A 88 10.26 -14.46 7.87
C GLY A 88 10.56 -15.52 6.79
N LEU A 89 10.81 -15.10 5.55
CA LEU A 89 11.36 -15.99 4.52
C LEU A 89 12.89 -16.03 4.60
N SER A 90 13.46 -17.08 4.03
CA SER A 90 14.88 -17.23 3.77
C SER A 90 15.42 -16.04 2.96
N ALA A 91 16.59 -15.54 3.33
CA ALA A 91 17.26 -14.42 2.67
C ALA A 91 17.83 -14.85 1.31
N VAL A 92 16.95 -14.92 0.31
CA VAL A 92 17.27 -15.31 -1.08
C VAL A 92 16.74 -14.27 -2.06
N ASP A 93 17.34 -14.22 -3.25
CA ASP A 93 17.01 -13.29 -4.34
C ASP A 93 16.08 -13.92 -5.40
N HIS A 94 15.75 -15.20 -5.28
CA HIS A 94 14.97 -15.93 -6.27
C HIS A 94 13.97 -16.91 -5.62
N PRO A 95 12.69 -16.92 -6.04
CA PRO A 95 11.66 -17.76 -5.42
C PRO A 95 11.96 -19.27 -5.44
N GLN A 96 12.74 -19.76 -6.41
CA GLN A 96 13.12 -21.19 -6.47
C GLN A 96 14.10 -21.61 -5.36
N LYS A 97 14.81 -20.64 -4.76
CA LYS A 97 15.74 -20.89 -3.63
C LYS A 97 15.01 -20.93 -2.28
N LEU A 98 13.74 -20.52 -2.24
CA LEU A 98 12.89 -20.68 -1.06
C LEU A 98 12.61 -22.17 -0.80
N THR A 99 12.43 -22.52 0.47
CA THR A 99 11.96 -23.85 0.87
C THR A 99 10.56 -24.13 0.30
N PRO A 100 10.15 -25.41 0.17
CA PRO A 100 8.79 -25.75 -0.24
C PRO A 100 7.69 -25.08 0.61
N ALA A 101 7.88 -25.02 1.93
CA ALA A 101 6.93 -24.38 2.85
C ALA A 101 6.80 -22.86 2.61
N GLU A 102 7.90 -22.16 2.39
CA GLU A 102 7.90 -20.73 2.07
C GLU A 102 7.22 -20.44 0.72
N ARG A 103 7.48 -21.26 -0.31
CA ARG A 103 6.79 -21.13 -1.60
C ARG A 103 5.29 -21.39 -1.46
N ALA A 104 4.90 -22.39 -0.65
CA ALA A 104 3.50 -22.67 -0.37
C ALA A 104 2.82 -21.48 0.34
N ARG A 105 3.49 -20.86 1.32
CA ARG A 105 3.01 -19.63 1.98
C ARG A 105 2.81 -18.49 0.97
N CYS A 106 3.81 -18.17 0.15
CA CYS A 106 3.68 -17.12 -0.86
C CYS A 106 2.54 -17.39 -1.85
N PHE A 107 2.33 -18.65 -2.22
CA PHE A 107 1.22 -19.04 -3.09
C PHE A 107 -0.15 -18.85 -2.39
N VAL A 108 -0.26 -19.22 -1.11
CA VAL A 108 -1.47 -18.96 -0.30
C VAL A 108 -1.76 -17.45 -0.24
N ASP A 109 -0.76 -16.62 0.05
CA ASP A 109 -0.89 -15.17 0.10
C ASP A 109 -1.34 -14.61 -1.26
N ARG A 110 -0.78 -15.14 -2.35
CA ARG A 110 -1.18 -14.79 -3.73
C ARG A 110 -2.64 -15.12 -4.02
N VAL A 111 -3.12 -16.29 -3.59
CA VAL A 111 -4.53 -16.70 -3.76
C VAL A 111 -5.45 -15.79 -2.96
N LYS A 112 -5.11 -15.49 -1.71
CA LYS A 112 -5.88 -14.54 -0.87
C LYS A 112 -5.93 -13.13 -1.48
N LEU A 113 -4.82 -12.67 -2.07
CA LEU A 113 -4.76 -11.40 -2.77
C LEU A 113 -5.66 -11.35 -4.02
N GLU A 114 -5.73 -12.45 -4.77
CA GLU A 114 -6.64 -12.56 -5.92
C GLU A 114 -8.11 -12.64 -5.47
N GLU A 115 -8.42 -13.33 -4.37
CA GLU A 115 -9.78 -13.29 -3.77
C GLU A 115 -10.20 -11.87 -3.40
N PHE A 116 -9.30 -11.10 -2.79
CA PHE A 116 -9.57 -9.70 -2.49
C PHE A 116 -9.81 -8.88 -3.77
N THR A 117 -9.04 -9.14 -4.82
CA THR A 117 -9.18 -8.47 -6.11
C THR A 117 -10.54 -8.76 -6.76
N LEU A 118 -10.98 -10.02 -6.77
CA LEU A 118 -12.31 -10.41 -7.27
C LEU A 118 -13.43 -9.76 -6.45
N ALA A 119 -13.30 -9.75 -5.12
CA ALA A 119 -14.28 -9.09 -4.27
C ALA A 119 -14.33 -7.57 -4.50
N LEU A 120 -13.16 -6.95 -4.70
CA LEU A 120 -13.03 -5.54 -5.05
C LEU A 120 -13.67 -5.23 -6.41
N GLU A 121 -13.44 -6.05 -7.44
CA GLU A 121 -14.06 -5.87 -8.76
C GLU A 121 -15.60 -5.86 -8.70
N MET A 122 -16.16 -6.69 -7.82
CA MET A 122 -17.61 -6.76 -7.56
C MET A 122 -18.12 -5.66 -6.62
N HIS A 123 -17.23 -4.87 -6.02
CA HIS A 123 -17.59 -3.78 -5.12
C HIS A 123 -18.24 -2.60 -5.88
N PRO A 124 -19.34 -2.01 -5.38
CA PRO A 124 -19.97 -0.85 -6.01
C PRO A 124 -19.03 0.34 -6.28
N ALA A 125 -17.99 0.47 -5.45
CA ALA A 125 -16.99 1.53 -5.63
C ALA A 125 -16.12 1.32 -6.88
N SER A 126 -15.82 0.07 -7.26
CA SER A 126 -15.06 -0.24 -8.48
C SER A 126 -15.86 0.09 -9.73
N ARG A 127 -17.18 -0.13 -9.70
CA ARG A 127 -18.08 0.37 -10.74
C ARG A 127 -18.01 1.90 -10.83
N TYR A 128 -18.15 2.60 -9.71
CA TYR A 128 -18.07 4.07 -9.72
C TYR A 128 -16.71 4.58 -10.21
N ALA A 129 -15.61 3.96 -9.80
CA ALA A 129 -14.26 4.29 -10.28
C ALA A 129 -14.17 4.18 -11.81
N ARG A 130 -14.69 3.10 -12.40
CA ARG A 130 -14.78 2.97 -13.88
C ARG A 130 -15.66 4.05 -14.51
N GLU A 131 -16.80 4.37 -13.91
CA GLU A 131 -17.71 5.42 -14.41
C GLU A 131 -17.03 6.79 -14.51
N ILE A 132 -16.07 7.08 -13.63
CA ILE A 132 -15.32 8.35 -13.62
C ILE A 132 -13.92 8.24 -14.22
N GLY A 133 -13.53 7.08 -14.76
CA GLY A 133 -12.20 6.86 -15.33
C GLY A 133 -11.06 6.84 -14.31
N LEU A 134 -11.35 6.55 -13.04
CA LEU A 134 -10.35 6.47 -11.97
C LEU A 134 -9.62 5.13 -12.04
N ARG A 135 -8.29 5.19 -12.12
CA ARG A 135 -7.44 4.00 -12.06
C ARG A 135 -7.39 3.47 -10.63
N VAL A 136 -7.76 2.21 -10.46
CA VAL A 136 -7.70 1.49 -9.18
C VAL A 136 -6.52 0.54 -9.20
N HIS A 137 -5.78 0.46 -8.10
CA HIS A 137 -4.62 -0.43 -7.96
C HIS A 137 -4.92 -1.56 -6.95
N PRO A 138 -5.44 -2.73 -7.37
CA PRO A 138 -5.98 -3.73 -6.46
C PRO A 138 -4.98 -4.23 -5.41
N TYR A 139 -3.74 -4.51 -5.81
CA TYR A 139 -2.72 -5.01 -4.88
C TYR A 139 -2.21 -3.94 -3.92
N ALA A 140 -2.13 -2.69 -4.39
CA ALA A 140 -1.78 -1.57 -3.55
C ALA A 140 -2.90 -1.31 -2.52
N LEU A 141 -4.17 -1.39 -2.95
CA LEU A 141 -5.31 -1.34 -2.03
C LEU A 141 -5.29 -2.47 -1.01
N ALA A 142 -5.07 -3.71 -1.44
CA ALA A 142 -5.08 -4.89 -0.56
C ALA A 142 -4.12 -4.74 0.63
N GLN A 143 -2.97 -4.08 0.42
CA GLN A 143 -2.01 -3.77 1.47
C GLN A 143 -2.62 -2.91 2.59
N HIS A 144 -3.40 -1.88 2.26
CA HIS A 144 -4.15 -1.04 3.24
C HIS A 144 -5.32 -1.76 3.91
N TYR A 145 -5.66 -2.95 3.41
CA TYR A 145 -6.58 -3.91 4.05
C TYR A 145 -5.82 -5.06 4.75
N GLU A 146 -4.52 -4.86 4.95
CA GLU A 146 -3.59 -5.70 5.71
C GLU A 146 -3.40 -7.10 5.10
N LEU A 147 -3.65 -7.27 3.79
CA LEU A 147 -3.22 -8.47 3.10
C LEU A 147 -1.70 -8.41 2.84
N PRO A 148 -0.97 -9.54 2.98
CA PRO A 148 0.44 -9.58 2.63
C PRO A 148 0.68 -9.25 1.14
N THR A 149 1.58 -8.32 0.87
CA THR A 149 1.99 -7.92 -0.48
C THR A 149 3.49 -7.69 -0.55
N ASP A 150 4.00 -7.54 -1.78
CA ASP A 150 5.38 -7.19 -2.13
C ASP A 150 5.66 -5.68 -2.03
N ARG A 151 4.81 -4.95 -1.32
CA ARG A 151 4.84 -3.48 -1.25
C ARG A 151 5.24 -3.00 0.15
N ILE A 152 5.79 -1.79 0.19
CA ILE A 152 6.08 -1.00 1.38
C ILE A 152 5.09 0.18 1.41
N ASP A 153 4.40 0.34 2.54
CA ASP A 153 3.52 1.48 2.78
C ASP A 153 4.36 2.74 3.00
N LEU A 154 4.07 3.76 2.19
CA LEU A 154 4.57 5.11 2.31
C LEU A 154 3.38 6.06 2.43
N THR A 155 3.61 7.26 2.97
CA THR A 155 2.60 8.31 3.06
C THR A 155 3.19 9.65 2.69
N GLN A 156 2.37 10.54 2.15
CA GLN A 156 2.75 11.95 1.95
C GLN A 156 2.63 12.78 3.22
N ASP A 157 2.08 12.22 4.30
CA ASP A 157 1.82 12.92 5.54
C ASP A 157 2.76 12.44 6.65
N HIS A 158 3.61 13.36 7.11
CA HIS A 158 4.52 13.10 8.22
C HIS A 158 3.78 12.78 9.53
N ALA A 159 2.57 13.30 9.76
CA ALA A 159 1.78 12.98 10.95
C ALA A 159 1.24 11.55 10.88
N VAL A 160 0.84 11.07 9.70
CA VAL A 160 0.44 9.68 9.48
C VAL A 160 1.63 8.74 9.70
N ALA A 161 2.82 9.09 9.19
CA ALA A 161 4.03 8.34 9.49
C ALA A 161 4.34 8.34 10.99
N ALA A 162 4.28 9.49 11.66
CA ALA A 162 4.51 9.59 13.10
C ALA A 162 3.53 8.74 13.92
N PHE A 163 2.26 8.67 13.53
CA PHE A 163 1.28 7.77 14.15
C PHE A 163 1.75 6.31 14.08
N PHE A 164 2.12 5.81 12.89
CA PHE A 164 2.63 4.44 12.73
C PHE A 164 4.00 4.21 13.38
N ALA A 165 4.77 5.27 13.62
CA ALA A 165 6.05 5.19 14.32
C ALA A 165 5.88 5.08 15.85
N THR A 166 4.73 5.47 16.39
CA THR A 166 4.49 5.62 17.84
C THR A 166 3.36 4.75 18.37
N ASN A 167 2.56 4.15 17.49
CA ASN A 167 1.40 3.35 17.86
C ASN A 167 1.48 1.97 17.20
N SER A 168 1.03 0.94 17.92
CA SER A 168 0.82 -0.40 17.36
C SER A 168 -0.63 -0.87 17.51
N CYS A 169 -1.07 -1.66 16.54
CA CYS A 169 -2.38 -2.28 16.56
C CYS A 169 -2.32 -3.63 17.29
N LYS A 170 -3.03 -3.75 18.41
CA LYS A 170 -3.18 -4.98 19.18
C LYS A 170 -4.67 -5.33 19.24
N ASN A 171 -5.05 -6.49 18.71
CA ASN A 171 -6.45 -6.95 18.64
C ASN A 171 -7.41 -5.95 17.97
N GLY A 172 -6.94 -5.22 16.94
CA GLY A 172 -7.73 -4.21 16.24
C GLY A 172 -7.80 -2.84 16.92
N VAL A 173 -7.08 -2.66 18.04
CA VAL A 173 -7.01 -1.39 18.78
C VAL A 173 -5.62 -0.80 18.65
N TRP A 174 -5.51 0.45 18.21
CA TRP A 174 -4.24 1.18 18.17
C TRP A 174 -3.93 1.80 19.52
N LEU A 175 -2.76 1.46 20.07
CA LEU A 175 -2.28 1.95 21.36
C LEU A 175 -0.88 2.54 21.19
N PRO A 176 -0.55 3.60 21.95
CA PRO A 176 0.80 4.15 21.95
C PRO A 176 1.81 3.13 22.49
N GLU A 177 2.99 3.12 21.90
CA GLU A 177 4.14 2.41 22.44
C GLU A 177 4.70 3.17 23.65
N ARG A 178 5.18 2.41 24.63
CA ARG A 178 5.64 2.96 25.92
C ARG A 178 7.13 3.19 25.97
N ASP A 179 7.89 2.32 25.32
CA ASP A 179 9.34 2.26 25.35
C ASP A 179 9.90 1.73 24.02
N GLY A 180 11.21 1.76 23.89
CA GLY A 180 11.92 1.34 22.69
C GLY A 180 12.25 2.49 21.73
N ILE A 181 12.68 2.14 20.52
CA ILE A 181 13.16 3.09 19.51
C ILE A 181 12.20 3.09 18.32
N GLY A 182 11.45 4.18 18.18
CA GLY A 182 10.66 4.43 16.98
C GLY A 182 11.52 4.93 15.83
N ILE A 183 11.00 4.79 14.61
CA ILE A 183 11.68 5.20 13.39
C ILE A 183 10.73 5.86 12.41
N VAL A 184 11.17 6.96 11.81
CA VAL A 184 10.55 7.60 10.65
C VAL A 184 11.57 7.65 9.52
N TYR A 185 11.21 7.10 8.37
CA TYR A 185 11.96 7.23 7.14
C TYR A 185 11.41 8.41 6.35
N ARG A 186 12.28 9.11 5.63
CA ARG A 186 11.92 10.13 4.66
C ARG A 186 12.71 9.95 3.37
N LEU A 187 12.01 10.01 2.25
CA LEU A 187 12.62 9.93 0.93
C LEU A 187 12.11 11.05 0.03
N HIS A 188 12.98 11.57 -0.84
CA HIS A 188 12.58 12.55 -1.84
C HIS A 188 11.83 11.86 -2.99
N ARG A 189 10.57 12.24 -3.20
CA ARG A 189 9.64 11.56 -4.12
C ARG A 189 10.16 11.56 -5.55
N ASN A 190 10.63 12.70 -6.05
CA ASN A 190 11.07 12.83 -7.44
C ASN A 190 12.28 11.94 -7.71
N SER A 191 13.23 11.90 -6.77
CA SER A 191 14.42 11.06 -6.87
C SER A 191 14.03 9.58 -6.97
N PHE A 192 13.08 9.12 -6.17
CA PHE A 192 12.58 7.74 -6.27
C PHE A 192 11.79 7.48 -7.55
N SER A 193 10.92 8.39 -7.98
CA SER A 193 10.14 8.20 -9.22
C SER A 193 10.99 8.24 -10.48
N GLU A 194 12.09 8.99 -10.49
CA GLU A 194 13.02 9.03 -11.62
C GLU A 194 13.83 7.75 -11.75
N HIS A 195 14.31 7.19 -10.64
CA HIS A 195 15.13 5.99 -10.63
C HIS A 195 14.30 4.69 -10.67
N TYR A 196 13.06 4.73 -10.15
CA TYR A 196 12.18 3.56 -10.01
C TYR A 196 10.71 3.88 -10.36
N PRO A 197 10.43 4.37 -11.59
CA PRO A 197 9.11 4.87 -11.98
C PRO A 197 8.01 3.81 -11.88
N ASP A 198 8.33 2.54 -12.15
CA ASP A 198 7.36 1.44 -12.12
C ASP A 198 7.11 0.87 -10.71
N ASN A 199 7.97 1.20 -9.74
CA ASN A 199 7.91 0.65 -8.40
C ASN A 199 7.05 1.51 -7.46
N LEU A 200 6.97 2.82 -7.71
CA LEU A 200 6.27 3.78 -6.87
C LEU A 200 4.88 4.11 -7.43
N VAL A 201 3.84 3.90 -6.64
CA VAL A 201 2.45 4.15 -7.02
C VAL A 201 1.79 5.08 -6.02
N CYS A 202 1.23 6.19 -6.50
CA CYS A 202 0.30 6.99 -5.71
C CYS A 202 -1.01 6.21 -5.55
N ILE A 203 -1.39 5.92 -4.32
CA ILE A 203 -2.65 5.27 -4.03
C ILE A 203 -3.66 6.36 -3.67
N GLY A 204 -3.36 7.14 -2.62
CA GLY A 204 -4.11 8.33 -2.22
C GLY A 204 -5.63 8.16 -2.32
N LYS A 205 -6.29 9.15 -2.92
CA LYS A 205 -7.74 9.16 -3.08
C LYS A 205 -8.20 8.12 -4.13
N GLN A 206 -8.60 6.93 -3.68
CA GLN A 206 -9.20 5.87 -4.52
C GLN A 206 -10.68 5.64 -4.23
N ALA A 207 -11.25 4.62 -4.88
CA ALA A 207 -12.64 4.19 -4.72
C ALA A 207 -13.03 3.82 -3.27
N LEU A 208 -12.05 3.48 -2.44
CA LEU A 208 -12.21 3.08 -1.04
C LEU A 208 -11.52 4.09 -0.11
N PRO A 209 -11.98 4.24 1.15
CA PRO A 209 -11.61 5.39 1.97
C PRO A 209 -10.19 5.32 2.54
N ARG A 210 -9.73 4.16 3.03
CA ARG A 210 -8.47 4.03 3.80
C ARG A 210 -7.23 4.66 3.14
N PRO A 211 -6.93 4.43 1.86
CA PRO A 211 -5.71 4.97 1.26
C PRO A 211 -5.74 6.51 1.13
N GLY A 212 -6.94 7.09 1.02
CA GLY A 212 -7.11 8.54 1.00
C GLY A 212 -6.79 9.15 2.36
N GLU A 213 -7.35 8.58 3.43
CA GLU A 213 -7.10 9.03 4.80
C GLU A 213 -5.64 8.85 5.22
N GLN A 214 -4.97 7.81 4.71
CA GLN A 214 -3.55 7.55 4.97
C GLN A 214 -2.60 8.31 4.04
N LYS A 215 -3.12 9.08 3.07
CA LYS A 215 -2.35 9.77 2.02
C LYS A 215 -1.32 8.85 1.35
N ALA A 216 -1.80 7.66 0.98
CA ALA A 216 -0.96 6.50 0.79
C ALA A 216 -0.20 6.46 -0.54
N TYR A 217 1.01 5.92 -0.49
CA TYR A 217 1.82 5.48 -1.60
C TYR A 217 2.27 4.04 -1.34
N ALA A 218 2.46 3.26 -2.40
CA ALA A 218 3.13 1.97 -2.31
C ALA A 218 4.44 2.00 -3.09
N PHE A 219 5.46 1.40 -2.49
CA PHE A 219 6.71 1.09 -3.17
C PHE A 219 6.89 -0.43 -3.29
N THR A 220 7.03 -0.93 -4.50
CA THR A 220 7.16 -2.37 -4.79
C THR A 220 8.61 -2.80 -4.64
N LEU A 221 8.87 -3.81 -3.81
CA LEU A 221 10.20 -4.39 -3.62
C LEU A 221 10.28 -5.81 -4.18
N PRO A 222 11.39 -6.19 -4.82
CA PRO A 222 11.65 -7.59 -5.16
C PRO A 222 11.99 -8.43 -3.92
N LEU A 223 11.81 -9.75 -4.03
CA LEU A 223 12.25 -10.71 -3.02
C LEU A 223 13.76 -10.56 -2.76
N GLY A 224 14.15 -10.52 -1.49
CA GLY A 224 15.55 -10.41 -1.07
C GLY A 224 16.12 -8.98 -1.06
N PHE A 225 15.32 -7.97 -1.43
CA PHE A 225 15.75 -6.57 -1.41
C PHE A 225 15.30 -5.86 -0.13
N ASP A 226 16.25 -5.25 0.57
CA ASP A 226 16.02 -4.42 1.73
C ASP A 226 15.65 -2.98 1.33
N PHE A 227 14.56 -2.45 1.88
CA PHE A 227 14.13 -1.08 1.68
C PHE A 227 15.21 -0.07 2.12
N GLU A 228 16.02 -0.36 3.14
CA GLU A 228 17.09 0.56 3.57
C GLU A 228 18.26 0.63 2.56
N ARG A 229 18.26 -0.12 1.44
CA ARG A 229 19.27 0.03 0.38
C ARG A 229 19.06 1.25 -0.52
N PHE A 230 17.91 1.90 -0.43
CA PHE A 230 17.58 3.08 -1.22
C PHE A 230 17.97 4.36 -0.46
N PRO A 231 18.34 5.46 -1.16
CA PRO A 231 18.78 6.70 -0.52
C PRO A 231 17.63 7.36 0.24
N MET A 232 17.75 7.46 1.56
CA MET A 232 16.75 8.07 2.43
C MET A 232 17.35 8.62 3.71
N ASP A 233 16.60 9.52 4.36
CA ASP A 233 16.87 9.92 5.73
C ASP A 233 16.15 8.97 6.69
N ILE A 234 16.85 8.64 7.78
CA ILE A 234 16.37 7.75 8.83
C ILE A 234 16.42 8.48 10.16
N TYR A 235 15.24 8.86 10.65
CA TYR A 235 15.05 9.52 11.94
C TYR A 235 14.67 8.47 12.97
N THR A 236 15.47 8.32 14.02
CA THR A 236 15.15 7.44 15.15
C THR A 236 14.89 8.27 16.39
N PHE A 237 14.01 7.79 17.25
CA PHE A 237 13.65 8.52 18.47
C PHE A 237 13.28 7.56 19.61
N GLN A 238 13.43 8.01 20.86
CA GLN A 238 12.94 7.25 22.01
C GLN A 238 11.41 7.32 22.06
N GLN A 239 10.75 6.18 22.26
CA GLN A 239 9.31 6.18 22.47
C GLN A 239 8.97 6.90 23.77
N VAL A 240 7.97 7.78 23.68
CA VAL A 240 7.41 8.52 24.81
C VAL A 240 5.89 8.36 24.71
N GLU A 241 5.29 7.62 25.64
CA GLU A 241 3.86 7.25 25.61
C GLU A 241 2.95 8.45 25.42
N SER A 242 3.25 9.59 26.07
CA SER A 242 2.45 10.82 25.95
C SER A 242 2.49 11.44 24.55
N CYS A 243 3.62 11.35 23.84
CA CYS A 243 3.70 11.78 22.45
C CYS A 243 2.89 10.87 21.53
N GLY A 244 2.99 9.55 21.75
CA GLY A 244 2.17 8.57 21.02
C GLY A 244 0.68 8.77 21.27
N GLN A 245 0.28 9.08 22.51
CA GLN A 245 -1.10 9.34 22.89
C GLN A 245 -1.67 10.57 22.19
N ARG A 246 -0.91 11.66 22.06
CA ARG A 246 -1.35 12.85 21.30
C ARG A 246 -1.67 12.52 19.85
N LEU A 247 -0.83 11.72 19.19
CA LEU A 247 -1.07 11.25 17.82
C LEU A 247 -2.25 10.28 17.77
N ASN A 248 -2.39 9.40 18.77
CA ASN A 248 -3.52 8.49 18.91
C ASN A 248 -4.84 9.27 18.98
N ASP A 249 -4.92 10.28 19.84
CA ASP A 249 -6.09 11.15 20.00
C ASP A 249 -6.39 11.93 18.72
N HIS A 250 -5.36 12.47 18.06
CA HIS A 250 -5.49 13.19 16.80
C HIS A 250 -6.14 12.33 15.71
N PHE A 251 -5.73 11.06 15.62
CA PHE A 251 -6.29 10.08 14.68
C PHE A 251 -7.45 9.26 15.26
N LYS A 252 -7.98 9.65 16.43
CA LYS A 252 -9.12 9.02 17.11
C LYS A 252 -8.94 7.51 17.32
N GLY A 253 -7.82 7.10 17.90
CA GLY A 253 -7.49 5.68 18.08
C GLY A 253 -7.25 4.94 16.76
N GLY A 254 -6.92 5.66 15.69
CA GLY A 254 -6.72 5.11 14.35
C GLY A 254 -7.99 5.06 13.49
N ASP A 255 -9.17 5.36 14.03
CA ASP A 255 -10.45 5.33 13.29
C ASP A 255 -10.44 6.28 12.08
N SER A 256 -9.75 7.41 12.19
CA SER A 256 -9.59 8.34 11.06
C SER A 256 -8.77 7.72 9.92
N LEU A 257 -7.77 6.87 10.23
CA LEU A 257 -6.89 6.25 9.23
C LEU A 257 -7.43 4.91 8.71
N PHE A 258 -8.27 4.24 9.49
CA PHE A 258 -8.89 2.95 9.17
C PHE A 258 -10.41 3.04 9.26
N PRO A 259 -11.05 3.97 8.52
CA PRO A 259 -12.49 4.13 8.59
C PRO A 259 -13.18 2.80 8.26
N PRO A 260 -14.24 2.44 9.01
CA PRO A 260 -14.92 1.17 8.81
C PRO A 260 -15.61 1.14 7.44
N ASP A 261 -15.35 0.07 6.69
CA ASP A 261 -15.96 -0.16 5.39
C ASP A 261 -16.12 -1.66 5.12
N VAL A 262 -16.95 -1.99 4.13
CA VAL A 262 -17.31 -3.37 3.83
C VAL A 262 -16.13 -4.19 3.32
N MET A 263 -15.18 -3.58 2.61
CA MET A 263 -13.99 -4.30 2.13
C MET A 263 -13.05 -4.69 3.27
N ALA A 264 -13.05 -3.97 4.39
CA ALA A 264 -12.34 -4.39 5.60
C ALA A 264 -12.87 -5.71 6.17
N GLU A 265 -14.19 -5.88 6.24
CA GLU A 265 -14.81 -7.12 6.71
C GLU A 265 -14.52 -8.28 5.76
N VAL A 266 -14.59 -8.03 4.45
CA VAL A 266 -14.25 -9.02 3.43
C VAL A 266 -12.78 -9.42 3.52
N ALA A 267 -11.87 -8.46 3.64
CA ALA A 267 -10.44 -8.71 3.81
C ALA A 267 -10.16 -9.53 5.08
N ASN A 268 -10.83 -9.23 6.20
CA ASN A 268 -10.71 -10.01 7.43
C ASN A 268 -11.19 -11.45 7.23
N THR A 269 -12.29 -11.66 6.49
CA THR A 269 -12.79 -12.99 6.14
C THR A 269 -11.76 -13.76 5.28
N ILE A 270 -11.16 -13.10 4.29
CA ILE A 270 -10.11 -13.70 3.43
C ILE A 270 -8.86 -14.04 4.24
N LYS A 271 -8.38 -13.13 5.10
CA LYS A 271 -7.22 -13.37 5.97
C LYS A 271 -7.44 -14.57 6.88
N ALA A 272 -8.62 -14.68 7.49
CA ALA A 272 -9.00 -15.76 8.39
C ALA A 272 -9.32 -17.09 7.69
N ALA A 273 -9.48 -17.10 6.37
CA ALA A 273 -9.82 -18.31 5.63
C ALA A 273 -8.74 -19.39 5.76
N THR A 274 -9.18 -20.58 6.17
CA THR A 274 -8.36 -21.81 6.29
C THR A 274 -8.44 -22.70 5.06
N THR A 275 -9.25 -22.32 4.07
CA THR A 275 -9.32 -22.98 2.76
C THR A 275 -9.16 -21.97 1.64
N LEU A 276 -8.72 -22.43 0.47
CA LEU A 276 -8.63 -21.66 -0.77
C LEU A 276 -9.75 -22.10 -1.73
N SER A 277 -10.31 -21.14 -2.48
CA SER A 277 -11.24 -21.46 -3.57
C SER A 277 -10.49 -22.11 -4.73
N ARG A 278 -10.92 -23.31 -5.15
CA ARG A 278 -10.39 -24.00 -6.33
C ARG A 278 -10.46 -23.12 -7.58
N GLN A 279 -11.55 -22.38 -7.75
CA GLN A 279 -11.71 -21.45 -8.87
C GLN A 279 -10.58 -20.42 -8.94
N VAL A 280 -10.19 -19.84 -7.80
CA VAL A 280 -9.16 -18.80 -7.75
C VAL A 280 -7.77 -19.39 -7.96
N VAL A 281 -7.51 -20.59 -7.45
CA VAL A 281 -6.28 -21.34 -7.72
C VAL A 281 -6.16 -21.63 -9.22
N THR A 282 -7.22 -22.15 -9.85
CA THR A 282 -7.28 -22.42 -11.30
C THR A 282 -7.00 -21.15 -12.11
N ARG A 283 -7.58 -20.01 -11.71
CA ARG A 283 -7.36 -18.70 -12.33
C ARG A 283 -5.89 -18.26 -12.26
N ILE A 284 -5.27 -18.35 -11.09
CA ILE A 284 -3.86 -17.97 -10.89
C ILE A 284 -2.92 -18.83 -11.72
N LEU A 285 -3.23 -20.13 -11.82
CA LEU A 285 -2.47 -21.06 -12.66
C LEU A 285 -2.74 -20.87 -14.16
N GLY A 286 -3.66 -19.98 -14.55
CA GLY A 286 -4.01 -19.70 -15.95
C GLY A 286 -4.86 -20.79 -16.60
N LEU A 287 -5.56 -21.60 -15.81
CA LEU A 287 -6.24 -22.82 -16.27
C LEU A 287 -7.74 -22.63 -16.61
N ASP A 288 -8.28 -21.42 -16.43
CA ASP A 288 -9.72 -21.11 -16.65
C ASP A 288 -10.17 -21.22 -18.13
N LYS A 289 -9.23 -21.30 -19.08
CA LYS A 289 -9.50 -21.44 -20.51
C LYS A 289 -9.35 -22.91 -20.90
N SER A 290 -10.47 -23.65 -20.93
CA SER A 290 -10.60 -25.05 -21.39
C SER A 290 -9.31 -25.87 -21.26
N PRO A 291 -9.00 -26.37 -20.06
CA PRO A 291 -7.72 -26.98 -19.78
C PRO A 291 -7.52 -28.25 -20.64
N PRO A 292 -6.45 -28.37 -21.44
CA PRO A 292 -6.06 -29.68 -21.93
C PRO A 292 -5.69 -30.57 -20.72
N LEU A 293 -5.77 -31.90 -20.82
CA LEU A 293 -5.39 -32.87 -19.76
C LEU A 293 -4.13 -32.50 -18.91
N PRO A 294 -3.07 -31.89 -19.46
CA PRO A 294 -1.93 -31.34 -18.68
C PRO A 294 -2.30 -30.37 -17.54
N ALA A 295 -3.39 -29.61 -17.67
CA ALA A 295 -3.79 -28.60 -16.72
C ALA A 295 -4.55 -29.18 -15.50
N THR A 296 -5.31 -30.28 -15.65
CA THR A 296 -5.89 -31.00 -14.51
C THR A 296 -4.78 -31.58 -13.62
N LYS A 297 -3.76 -32.18 -14.24
CA LYS A 297 -2.59 -32.69 -13.53
C LYS A 297 -1.80 -31.58 -12.81
N ALA A 298 -1.68 -30.41 -13.42
CA ALA A 298 -1.04 -29.26 -12.78
C ALA A 298 -1.80 -28.78 -11.53
N LEU A 299 -3.13 -28.77 -11.56
CA LEU A 299 -3.94 -28.43 -10.39
C LEU A 299 -3.77 -29.48 -9.27
N GLU A 300 -3.86 -30.77 -9.60
CA GLU A 300 -3.65 -31.87 -8.63
C GLU A 300 -2.26 -31.82 -7.98
N MET A 301 -1.22 -31.52 -8.76
CA MET A 301 0.14 -31.34 -8.25
C MET A 301 0.23 -30.16 -7.28
N ASN A 302 -0.41 -29.02 -7.59
CA ASN A 302 -0.44 -27.86 -6.70
C ASN A 302 -1.22 -28.15 -5.42
N GLU A 303 -2.34 -28.87 -5.50
CA GLU A 303 -3.12 -29.26 -4.32
C GLU A 303 -2.35 -30.22 -3.41
N THR A 304 -1.67 -31.18 -4.00
CA THR A 304 -0.79 -32.11 -3.27
C THR A 304 0.35 -31.35 -2.61
N PHE A 305 1.01 -30.45 -3.34
CA PHE A 305 2.07 -29.59 -2.83
C PHE A 305 1.59 -28.74 -1.65
N LEU A 306 0.45 -28.08 -1.76
CA LEU A 306 -0.12 -27.28 -0.67
C LEU A 306 -0.49 -28.15 0.53
N ARG A 307 -1.06 -29.33 0.33
CA ARG A 307 -1.38 -30.26 1.43
C ARG A 307 -0.14 -30.71 2.20
N MET A 308 0.99 -30.88 1.51
CA MET A 308 2.26 -31.30 2.11
C MET A 308 3.00 -30.17 2.84
N HIS A 309 2.76 -28.92 2.45
CA HIS A 309 3.62 -27.79 2.84
C HIS A 309 2.87 -26.58 3.43
N SER A 310 1.54 -26.67 3.58
CA SER A 310 0.68 -25.63 4.17
C SER A 310 -0.46 -26.27 4.98
N SER A 311 -0.92 -25.56 6.01
CA SER A 311 -2.14 -25.93 6.76
C SER A 311 -3.44 -25.55 6.04
N VAL A 312 -3.34 -24.81 4.94
CA VAL A 312 -4.48 -24.35 4.15
C VAL A 312 -4.71 -25.30 2.98
N HIS A 313 -5.96 -25.70 2.75
CA HIS A 313 -6.33 -26.66 1.70
C HIS A 313 -7.22 -26.03 0.62
N VAL A 314 -7.14 -26.55 -0.61
CA VAL A 314 -8.03 -26.13 -1.70
C VAL A 314 -9.38 -26.84 -1.55
N SER A 315 -10.47 -26.11 -1.77
CA SER A 315 -11.85 -26.60 -1.67
C SER A 315 -12.73 -26.01 -2.78
N ASP A 316 -13.87 -26.63 -3.04
CA ASP A 316 -14.84 -26.17 -4.05
C ASP A 316 -15.72 -25.01 -3.56
N ARG A 317 -15.28 -24.28 -2.54
CA ARG A 317 -15.99 -23.08 -2.11
C ARG A 317 -15.90 -22.00 -3.19
N GLU A 318 -16.97 -21.23 -3.30
CA GLU A 318 -16.97 -19.99 -4.06
C GLU A 318 -15.91 -19.00 -3.53
N PRO A 319 -15.38 -18.11 -4.39
CA PRO A 319 -14.54 -17.00 -3.95
C PRO A 319 -15.26 -16.16 -2.89
N ILE A 320 -14.52 -15.74 -1.86
CA ILE A 320 -15.10 -14.91 -0.80
C ILE A 320 -15.57 -13.58 -1.41
N ALA A 321 -16.85 -13.26 -1.19
CA ALA A 321 -17.48 -12.06 -1.70
C ALA A 321 -18.44 -11.45 -0.66
N MET A 322 -18.88 -10.21 -0.91
CA MET A 322 -19.86 -9.55 -0.07
C MET A 322 -21.20 -10.29 -0.06
N ASN A 323 -21.74 -10.54 1.13
CA ASN A 323 -23.12 -11.00 1.30
C ASN A 323 -24.15 -9.89 0.99
N SER A 324 -25.44 -10.23 0.99
CA SER A 324 -26.52 -9.29 0.66
C SER A 324 -26.59 -8.06 1.57
N SER A 325 -26.29 -8.20 2.87
CA SER A 325 -26.27 -7.09 3.82
C SER A 325 -25.08 -6.17 3.58
N GLN A 326 -23.89 -6.75 3.41
CA GLN A 326 -22.66 -6.04 3.04
C GLN A 326 -22.83 -5.27 1.73
N ARG A 327 -23.42 -5.89 0.71
CA ARG A 327 -23.68 -5.24 -0.58
C ARG A 327 -24.58 -4.01 -0.44
N LYS A 328 -25.65 -4.08 0.36
CA LYS A 328 -26.53 -2.94 0.64
C LYS A 328 -25.77 -1.80 1.34
N ARG A 329 -24.94 -2.11 2.35
CA ARG A 329 -24.11 -1.11 3.04
C ARG A 329 -23.08 -0.48 2.12
N ALA A 330 -22.41 -1.28 1.28
CA ALA A 330 -21.45 -0.79 0.30
C ALA A 330 -22.11 0.17 -0.72
N GLN A 331 -23.29 -0.18 -1.23
CA GLN A 331 -24.06 0.68 -2.13
C GLN A 331 -24.46 2.00 -1.46
N ALA A 332 -24.93 1.95 -0.21
CA ALA A 332 -25.27 3.16 0.54
C ALA A 332 -24.04 4.04 0.80
N SER A 333 -22.89 3.44 1.12
CA SER A 333 -21.63 4.15 1.30
C SER A 333 -21.20 4.87 0.02
N VAL A 334 -21.20 4.16 -1.11
CA VAL A 334 -20.86 4.75 -2.42
C VAL A 334 -21.84 5.88 -2.77
N LYS A 335 -23.14 5.71 -2.54
CA LYS A 335 -24.13 6.78 -2.79
C LYS A 335 -23.83 8.06 -2.01
N ARG A 336 -23.36 7.95 -0.76
CA ARG A 336 -22.92 9.11 0.04
C ARG A 336 -21.62 9.71 -0.51
N MET A 337 -20.61 8.87 -0.70
CA MET A 337 -19.28 9.28 -1.19
C MET A 337 -19.36 9.99 -2.55
N ARG A 338 -20.18 9.52 -3.49
CA ARG A 338 -20.35 10.13 -4.82
C ARG A 338 -20.68 11.63 -4.79
N ARG A 339 -21.34 12.11 -3.74
CA ARG A 339 -21.72 13.53 -3.60
C ARG A 339 -20.53 14.45 -3.34
N THR A 340 -19.48 13.92 -2.74
CA THR A 340 -18.32 14.71 -2.29
C THR A 340 -17.00 14.21 -2.86
N PHE A 341 -16.99 13.08 -3.58
CA PHE A 341 -15.76 12.45 -4.09
C PHE A 341 -14.93 13.42 -4.94
N LEU A 342 -15.55 14.21 -5.80
CA LEU A 342 -14.84 15.18 -6.64
C LEU A 342 -14.67 16.56 -5.99
N LYS A 343 -15.11 16.75 -4.74
CA LYS A 343 -14.83 17.98 -3.99
C LYS A 343 -13.32 18.13 -3.80
N GLY A 344 -12.80 19.31 -4.08
CA GLY A 344 -11.37 19.61 -4.02
C GLY A 344 -10.54 18.93 -5.12
N VAL A 345 -11.17 18.35 -6.14
CA VAL A 345 -10.48 17.71 -7.26
C VAL A 345 -10.52 18.59 -8.50
N GLY A 346 -9.34 18.98 -8.98
CA GLY A 346 -9.14 19.62 -10.27
C GLY A 346 -8.69 18.60 -11.33
N ALA A 347 -8.78 18.99 -12.60
CA ALA A 347 -8.22 18.24 -13.71
C ALA A 347 -7.23 19.14 -14.45
N LEU A 348 -5.99 18.67 -14.62
CA LEU A 348 -5.05 19.30 -15.55
C LEU A 348 -5.20 18.60 -16.90
N ALA A 349 -5.53 19.36 -17.94
CA ALA A 349 -5.46 18.86 -19.31
C ALA A 349 -3.98 18.68 -19.67
N VAL A 350 -3.46 17.45 -19.55
CA VAL A 350 -2.14 17.14 -20.08
C VAL A 350 -2.26 17.09 -21.60
N ARG A 351 -1.74 18.11 -22.27
CA ARG A 351 -1.59 18.09 -23.73
C ARG A 351 -0.75 16.86 -24.05
N LYS A 352 -1.28 15.91 -24.83
CA LYS A 352 -0.46 14.82 -25.38
C LYS A 352 0.60 15.46 -26.28
N VAL A 353 1.79 15.70 -25.74
CA VAL A 353 2.94 16.13 -26.51
C VAL A 353 3.27 14.95 -27.43
N LYS A 354 3.24 15.18 -28.75
CA LYS A 354 3.64 14.13 -29.69
C LYS A 354 5.13 13.83 -29.47
N PRO A 355 5.58 12.57 -29.58
CA PRO A 355 7.01 12.27 -29.59
C PRO A 355 7.70 13.15 -30.65
N GLY A 356 8.59 14.05 -30.21
CA GLY A 356 9.29 15.01 -31.07
C GLY A 356 8.95 16.50 -30.87
N GLU A 357 7.99 16.87 -30.00
CA GLU A 357 7.64 18.28 -29.75
C GLU A 357 8.49 18.99 -28.67
N PHE A 358 9.52 18.34 -28.11
CA PHE A 358 10.54 19.04 -27.33
C PHE A 358 11.63 19.58 -28.25
N ALA A 359 11.30 20.62 -29.01
CA ALA A 359 12.27 21.47 -29.68
C ALA A 359 11.68 22.87 -29.87
N ARG A 360 11.85 23.73 -28.87
CA ARG A 360 12.32 25.12 -28.99
C ARG A 360 12.46 25.77 -27.63
#